data_AF-A0A2Z2KE09-F1
#
_entry.id   AF-A0A2Z2KE09-F1
#
_cell.length_a   1.000
_cell.length_b   1.000
_cell.length_c   1.000
_cell.angle_alpha   90.00
_cell.angle_beta   90.00
_cell.angle_gamma   90.00
#
_symmetry.space_group_name_H-M   'P 1'
#
loop_
_entity.id
_entity.type
_entity.pdbx_description
1 polymer ?
#
loop_
_entity_poly.entity_id
_entity_poly.type
_entity_poly.pdbx_seq_one_letter_code
_entity_poly.pdbx_strand_id
1 'polypeptide(L)'
;MRPTIGSPPSNHVVLDKNTHNLKFLCSRNINHTLLFFFNTDESVDGEITITKIGQFPSTADIANEATKKYVKVLGRDLSREFNKAIGLVSHGVGIGSFVYLRRIFENLIEEAHSEAKSETDWNEEEYLKARMNEKVGLLKGQLPEFLVQHKSLYSILSKGIHELSEEECLEMFSIVRSGIELILDEKLEKIKKDKKIAEASRSIEALHVKYK
;
A
#
# COMPACT_ATOMS: atom_id res chain seq x y z
N MET A 1 13.88 16.99 9.96
CA MET A 1 14.61 17.82 8.97
C MET A 1 14.06 19.23 9.03
N ARG A 2 14.88 20.22 9.40
CA ARG A 2 14.48 21.64 9.37
C ARG A 2 14.60 22.14 7.93
N PRO A 3 13.57 22.77 7.33
CA PRO A 3 13.72 23.41 6.03
C PRO A 3 14.57 24.68 6.22
N THR A 4 15.69 24.78 5.51
CA THR A 4 16.50 26.00 5.45
C THR A 4 15.87 26.98 4.47
N ILE A 5 15.59 28.19 4.95
CA ILE A 5 15.07 29.32 4.16
C ILE A 5 16.24 29.93 3.39
N GLY A 6 16.55 29.36 2.22
CA GLY A 6 17.33 30.05 1.19
C GLY A 6 16.34 30.78 0.28
N SER A 7 16.48 32.10 0.14
CA SER A 7 15.55 32.97 -0.60
C SER A 7 15.34 32.50 -2.05
N PRO A 8 14.13 32.02 -2.43
CA PRO A 8 13.80 31.69 -3.82
C PRO A 8 12.95 32.80 -4.45
N PRO A 9 12.79 32.83 -5.79
CA PRO A 9 11.81 33.71 -6.45
C PRO A 9 10.44 33.47 -5.82
N SER A 10 9.68 34.54 -5.54
CA SER A 10 8.48 34.55 -4.70
C SER A 10 7.68 33.24 -4.74
N ASN A 11 7.84 32.40 -3.71
CA ASN A 11 7.15 31.09 -3.55
C ASN A 11 5.64 31.23 -3.31
N HIS A 12 5.12 32.46 -3.39
CA HIS A 12 3.74 32.82 -3.16
C HIS A 12 3.19 33.44 -4.45
N VAL A 13 2.19 32.80 -5.03
CA VAL A 13 1.46 33.32 -6.18
C VAL A 13 0.01 33.56 -5.76
N VAL A 14 -0.46 34.78 -5.95
CA VAL A 14 -1.88 35.13 -5.82
C VAL A 14 -2.58 34.61 -7.07
N LEU A 15 -3.51 33.67 -6.90
CA LEU A 15 -4.27 33.08 -8.01
C LEU A 15 -5.54 33.89 -8.29
N ASP A 16 -6.14 34.46 -7.25
CA ASP A 16 -7.27 35.40 -7.27
C ASP A 16 -7.24 36.23 -5.97
N LYS A 17 -8.06 37.30 -5.84
CA LYS A 17 -8.07 38.25 -4.71
C LYS A 17 -8.01 37.60 -3.33
N ASN A 18 -8.69 36.47 -3.14
CA ASN A 18 -8.77 35.76 -1.87
C ASN A 18 -8.06 34.39 -1.89
N THR A 19 -7.46 33.99 -3.02
CA THR A 19 -6.85 32.66 -3.17
C THR A 19 -5.34 32.76 -3.34
N HIS A 20 -4.64 32.13 -2.40
CA HIS A 20 -3.19 32.14 -2.29
C HIS A 20 -2.64 30.73 -2.46
N ASN A 21 -1.44 30.60 -3.02
CA ASN A 21 -0.70 29.34 -2.96
C ASN A 21 0.68 29.50 -2.35
N LEU A 22 1.16 28.42 -1.72
CA LEU A 22 2.55 28.26 -1.30
C LEU A 22 3.16 27.10 -2.07
N LYS A 23 4.24 27.36 -2.80
CA LYS A 23 5.01 26.36 -3.54
C LYS A 23 6.30 26.03 -2.82
N PHE A 24 6.50 24.75 -2.53
CA PHE A 24 7.71 24.19 -1.96
C PHE A 24 8.37 23.26 -2.98
N LEU A 25 9.69 23.38 -3.13
CA LEU A 25 10.49 22.55 -4.02
C LEU A 25 11.38 21.63 -3.20
N CYS A 26 11.54 20.38 -3.61
CA CYS A 26 12.49 19.47 -2.97
C CYS A 26 13.93 19.88 -3.31
N SER A 27 14.77 20.00 -2.29
CA SER A 27 16.19 20.33 -2.45
C SER A 27 16.99 19.28 -3.23
N ARG A 28 16.54 18.02 -3.23
CA ARG A 28 17.19 16.90 -3.94
C ARG A 28 16.71 16.71 -5.38
N ASN A 29 15.51 17.20 -5.70
CA ASN A 29 14.93 17.08 -7.03
C ASN A 29 13.93 18.22 -7.27
N ILE A 30 14.31 19.18 -8.10
CA ILE A 30 13.49 20.36 -8.40
C ILE A 30 12.14 20.03 -9.06
N ASN A 31 12.00 18.83 -9.63
CA ASN A 31 10.73 18.35 -10.21
C ASN A 31 9.72 17.91 -9.14
N HIS A 32 10.17 17.61 -7.91
CA HIS A 32 9.27 17.31 -6.80
C HIS A 32 8.78 18.63 -6.20
N THR A 33 7.49 18.90 -6.43
CA THR A 33 6.82 20.12 -5.99
C THR A 33 5.70 19.78 -5.03
N LEU A 34 5.58 20.56 -3.96
CA LEU A 34 4.45 20.55 -3.04
C LEU A 34 3.76 21.92 -3.09
N LEU A 35 2.47 21.92 -3.36
CA LEU A 35 1.62 23.11 -3.46
C LEU A 35 0.56 23.02 -2.39
N PHE A 36 0.36 24.11 -1.65
CA PHE A 36 -0.78 24.28 -0.76
C PHE A 36 -1.61 25.46 -1.24
N PHE A 37 -2.93 25.31 -1.26
CA PHE A 37 -3.87 26.35 -1.63
C PHE A 37 -4.62 26.82 -0.39
N PHE A 38 -4.70 28.14 -0.22
CA PHE A 38 -5.36 28.79 0.89
C PHE A 38 -6.37 29.79 0.37
N ASN A 39 -7.49 29.91 1.06
CA ASN A 39 -8.45 30.97 0.89
C ASN A 39 -8.41 31.88 2.13
N THR A 40 -8.51 33.19 1.90
CA THR A 40 -8.56 34.20 2.94
C THR A 40 -9.91 34.90 2.89
N ASP A 41 -10.67 34.84 3.97
CA ASP A 41 -11.95 35.53 4.12
C ASP A 41 -11.84 36.55 5.26
N GLU A 42 -12.38 37.75 5.05
CA GLU A 42 -12.47 38.81 6.07
C GLU A 42 -13.93 38.91 6.54
N SER A 43 -14.15 38.78 7.84
CA SER A 43 -15.48 38.93 8.44
C SER A 43 -15.91 40.39 8.46
N VAL A 44 -17.22 40.63 8.66
CA VAL A 44 -17.77 41.98 8.81
C VAL A 44 -17.14 42.73 10.00
N ASP A 45 -16.65 41.99 11.01
CA ASP A 45 -15.99 42.52 12.20
C ASP A 45 -14.46 42.70 12.01
N GLY A 46 -13.94 42.46 10.81
CA GLY A 46 -12.51 42.63 10.46
C GLY A 46 -11.62 41.45 10.85
N GLU A 47 -12.18 40.29 11.21
CA GLU A 47 -11.40 39.09 11.47
C GLU A 47 -11.02 38.39 10.17
N ILE A 48 -9.73 38.10 9.99
CA ILE A 48 -9.21 37.40 8.82
C ILE A 48 -9.10 35.91 9.13
N THR A 49 -9.84 35.09 8.40
CA THR A 49 -9.77 33.62 8.46
C THR A 49 -8.97 33.08 7.28
N ILE A 50 -7.98 32.21 7.56
CA ILE A 50 -7.21 31.52 6.53
C ILE A 50 -7.59 30.04 6.53
N THR A 51 -8.19 29.58 5.43
CA THR A 51 -8.63 28.19 5.26
C THR A 51 -7.78 27.49 4.22
N LYS A 52 -7.20 26.34 4.53
CA LYS A 52 -6.55 25.50 3.53
C LYS A 52 -7.62 24.82 2.66
N ILE A 53 -7.67 25.17 1.38
CA ILE A 53 -8.68 24.66 0.43
C ILE A 53 -8.16 23.52 -0.45
N GLY A 54 -6.85 23.25 -0.45
CA GLY A 54 -6.30 22.14 -1.24
C GLY A 54 -4.80 21.96 -1.12
N GLN A 55 -4.30 20.88 -1.73
CA GLN A 55 -2.87 20.64 -1.92
C GLN A 55 -2.58 19.76 -3.14
N PHE A 56 -1.36 19.86 -3.69
CA PHE A 56 -0.81 18.94 -4.67
C PHE A 56 0.64 18.58 -4.31
N PRO A 57 1.07 17.32 -4.37
CA PRO A 57 0.23 16.12 -4.48
C PRO A 57 -0.74 15.99 -3.29
N SER A 58 -1.81 15.22 -3.45
CA SER A 58 -2.77 15.02 -2.36
C SER A 58 -2.09 14.31 -1.18
N THR A 59 -2.66 14.41 0.03
CA THR A 59 -2.15 13.66 1.19
C THR A 59 -2.13 12.16 0.92
N ALA A 60 -3.13 11.66 0.20
CA ALA A 60 -3.19 10.27 -0.24
C ALA A 60 -2.05 9.92 -1.20
N ASP A 61 -1.73 10.77 -2.17
CA ASP A 61 -0.62 10.51 -3.11
C ASP A 61 0.74 10.42 -2.41
N ILE A 62 0.95 11.28 -1.39
CA ILE A 62 2.15 11.26 -0.54
C ILE A 62 2.19 9.96 0.28
N ALA A 63 1.06 9.58 0.90
CA ALA A 63 0.97 8.36 1.70
C ALA A 63 1.09 7.07 0.87
N ASN A 64 0.59 7.09 -0.37
CA ASN A 64 0.56 5.95 -1.28
C ASN A 64 1.85 5.78 -2.08
N GLU A 65 2.85 6.65 -1.94
CA GLU A 65 4.14 6.44 -2.60
C GLU A 65 4.85 5.18 -2.08
N ALA A 66 4.71 4.89 -0.78
CA ALA A 66 5.23 3.68 -0.15
C ALA A 66 4.60 2.40 -0.69
N THR A 67 3.34 2.46 -1.17
CA THR A 67 2.61 1.28 -1.66
C THR A 67 2.79 1.04 -3.16
N LYS A 68 3.31 2.00 -3.92
CA LYS A 68 3.58 1.85 -5.37
C LYS A 68 4.43 0.62 -5.71
N LYS A 69 5.36 0.23 -4.82
CA LYS A 69 6.20 -0.97 -5.01
C LYS A 69 5.37 -2.26 -5.12
N TYR A 70 4.21 -2.31 -4.46
CA TYR A 70 3.34 -3.49 -4.41
C TYR A 70 2.48 -3.67 -5.66
N VAL A 71 2.39 -2.67 -6.55
CA VAL A 71 1.66 -2.79 -7.82
C VAL A 71 2.13 -3.96 -8.67
N LYS A 72 3.41 -4.33 -8.57
CA LYS A 72 3.97 -5.48 -9.29
C LYS A 72 3.45 -6.83 -8.77
N VAL A 73 3.04 -6.90 -7.50
CA VAL A 73 2.56 -8.12 -6.85
C VAL A 73 1.05 -8.18 -6.85
N LEU A 74 0.40 -7.09 -6.46
CA LEU A 74 -1.05 -6.99 -6.32
C LEU A 74 -1.77 -6.70 -7.65
N GLY A 75 -1.05 -6.28 -8.68
CA GLY A 75 -1.68 -5.69 -9.86
C GLY A 75 -2.33 -4.33 -9.56
N ARG A 76 -3.04 -3.78 -10.56
CA ARG A 76 -3.59 -2.42 -10.45
C ARG A 76 -4.80 -2.34 -9.53
N ASP A 77 -5.70 -3.32 -9.58
CA ASP A 77 -6.98 -3.23 -8.88
C ASP A 77 -6.81 -3.39 -7.37
N LEU A 78 -6.09 -4.40 -6.91
CA LEU A 78 -5.83 -4.59 -5.48
C LEU A 78 -4.90 -3.52 -4.89
N SER A 79 -4.01 -2.94 -5.70
CA SER A 79 -3.24 -1.77 -5.26
C SER A 79 -4.15 -0.55 -5.01
N ARG A 80 -5.20 -0.38 -5.82
CA ARG A 80 -6.22 0.65 -5.56
C ARG A 80 -7.01 0.34 -4.30
N GLU A 81 -7.37 -0.93 -4.06
CA GLU A 81 -8.01 -1.36 -2.82
C GLU A 81 -7.12 -1.08 -1.60
N PHE A 82 -5.82 -1.36 -1.69
CA PHE A 82 -4.88 -1.11 -0.60
C PHE A 82 -4.74 0.38 -0.28
N ASN A 83 -4.61 1.22 -1.31
CA ASN A 83 -4.61 2.67 -1.17
C ASN A 83 -5.93 3.20 -0.61
N LYS A 84 -7.05 2.58 -0.98
CA LYS A 84 -8.37 2.96 -0.47
C LYS A 84 -8.52 2.62 1.01
N ALA A 85 -7.99 1.48 1.46
CA ALA A 85 -7.88 1.16 2.90
C ALA A 85 -7.12 2.27 3.66
N ILE A 86 -5.96 2.69 3.16
CA ILE A 86 -5.15 3.76 3.77
C ILE A 86 -5.90 5.11 3.77
N GLY A 87 -6.59 5.43 2.68
CA GLY A 87 -7.39 6.65 2.57
C GLY A 87 -8.57 6.68 3.55
N LEU A 88 -9.26 5.55 3.74
CA LEU A 88 -10.41 5.45 4.63
C LEU A 88 -10.04 5.72 6.09
N VAL A 89 -8.90 5.20 6.54
CA VAL A 89 -8.39 5.47 7.90
C VAL A 89 -8.08 6.94 8.11
N SER A 90 -7.59 7.63 7.07
CA SER A 90 -7.34 9.08 7.12
C SER A 90 -8.63 9.91 7.29
N HIS A 91 -9.79 9.29 7.02
CA HIS A 91 -11.12 9.87 7.23
C HIS A 91 -11.85 9.27 8.44
N GLY A 92 -11.17 8.50 9.29
CA GLY A 92 -11.78 7.88 10.48
C GLY A 92 -12.69 6.70 10.17
N VAL A 93 -12.54 6.07 9.00
CA VAL A 93 -13.32 4.89 8.60
C VAL A 93 -12.45 3.64 8.75
N GLY A 94 -12.48 3.02 9.91
CA GLY A 94 -11.75 1.81 10.30
C GLY A 94 -12.33 0.53 9.72
N ILE A 95 -13.62 0.23 9.94
CA ILE A 95 -14.28 -1.00 9.47
C ILE A 95 -14.17 -1.09 7.94
N GLY A 96 -14.44 0.02 7.25
CA GLY A 96 -14.33 0.11 5.80
C GLY A 96 -12.91 -0.20 5.30
N SER A 97 -11.87 0.17 6.05
CA SER A 97 -10.48 -0.17 5.69
C SER A 97 -10.20 -1.67 5.81
N PHE A 98 -10.77 -2.33 6.82
CA PHE A 98 -10.63 -3.78 7.03
C PHE A 98 -11.27 -4.61 5.90
N VAL A 99 -12.36 -4.10 5.29
CA VAL A 99 -12.95 -4.74 4.11
C VAL A 99 -11.95 -4.86 2.97
N TYR A 100 -11.18 -3.80 2.67
CA TYR A 100 -10.17 -3.85 1.60
C TYR A 100 -8.95 -4.69 1.99
N LEU A 101 -8.49 -4.60 3.24
CA LEU A 101 -7.37 -5.44 3.71
C LEU A 101 -7.72 -6.93 3.67
N ARG A 102 -8.96 -7.30 4.00
CA ARG A 102 -9.46 -8.67 3.90
C ARG A 102 -9.47 -9.16 2.45
N ARG A 103 -9.95 -8.36 1.50
CA ARG A 103 -9.94 -8.72 0.07
C ARG A 103 -8.54 -8.98 -0.45
N ILE A 104 -7.58 -8.13 -0.07
CA ILE A 104 -6.17 -8.32 -0.41
C ILE A 104 -5.67 -9.65 0.16
N PHE A 105 -5.94 -9.92 1.43
CA PHE A 105 -5.56 -11.18 2.06
C PHE A 105 -6.17 -12.39 1.34
N GLU A 106 -7.48 -12.39 1.11
CA GLU A 106 -8.19 -13.48 0.43
C GLU A 106 -7.66 -13.72 -0.98
N ASN A 107 -7.35 -12.66 -1.73
CA ASN A 107 -6.74 -12.81 -3.04
C ASN A 107 -5.33 -13.40 -2.98
N LEU A 108 -4.52 -13.08 -1.98
CA LEU A 108 -3.20 -13.71 -1.80
C LEU A 108 -3.32 -15.22 -1.57
N ILE A 109 -4.36 -15.65 -0.84
CA ILE A 109 -4.66 -17.07 -0.65
C ILE A 109 -5.12 -17.72 -1.97
N GLU A 110 -5.99 -17.05 -2.72
CA GLU A 110 -6.49 -17.57 -4.00
C GLU A 110 -5.38 -17.67 -5.06
N GLU A 111 -4.46 -16.71 -5.10
CA GLU A 111 -3.27 -16.79 -5.97
C GLU A 111 -2.42 -18.01 -5.63
N ALA A 112 -2.13 -18.22 -4.34
CA ALA A 112 -1.38 -19.40 -3.88
C ALA A 112 -2.14 -20.70 -4.17
N HIS A 113 -3.47 -20.70 -4.07
CA HIS A 113 -4.32 -21.82 -4.45
C HIS A 113 -4.20 -22.15 -5.93
N SER A 114 -4.26 -21.13 -6.80
CA SER A 114 -4.08 -21.31 -8.24
C SER A 114 -2.69 -21.86 -8.59
N GLU A 115 -1.64 -21.45 -7.87
CA GLU A 115 -0.30 -22.02 -8.02
C GLU A 115 -0.26 -23.50 -7.59
N ALA A 116 -0.83 -23.82 -6.42
CA ALA A 116 -0.85 -25.17 -5.87
C ALA A 116 -1.69 -26.15 -6.70
N LYS A 117 -2.75 -25.70 -7.39
CA LYS A 117 -3.54 -26.54 -8.33
C LYS A 117 -2.71 -27.17 -9.45
N SER A 118 -1.56 -26.58 -9.77
CA SER A 118 -0.67 -27.10 -10.81
C SER A 118 0.25 -28.22 -10.30
N GLU A 119 0.26 -28.50 -8.99
CA GLU A 119 1.05 -29.55 -8.38
C GLU A 119 0.36 -30.92 -8.51
N THR A 120 1.17 -31.98 -8.68
CA THR A 120 0.65 -33.34 -8.91
C THR A 120 -0.04 -33.95 -7.69
N ASP A 121 0.32 -33.53 -6.48
CA ASP A 121 -0.20 -34.03 -5.21
C ASP A 121 -1.31 -33.14 -4.60
N TRP A 122 -1.89 -32.24 -5.40
CA TRP A 122 -2.90 -31.30 -4.92
C TRP A 122 -4.28 -31.95 -4.71
N ASN A 123 -4.84 -31.82 -3.50
CA ASN A 123 -6.18 -32.28 -3.16
C ASN A 123 -7.17 -31.11 -3.09
N GLU A 124 -7.89 -30.87 -4.19
CA GLU A 124 -8.87 -29.78 -4.29
C GLU A 124 -10.05 -29.96 -3.32
N GLU A 125 -10.52 -31.18 -3.10
CA GLU A 125 -11.66 -31.43 -2.20
C GLU A 125 -11.35 -31.08 -0.74
N GLU A 126 -10.13 -31.40 -0.30
CA GLU A 126 -9.66 -31.08 1.05
C GLU A 126 -9.57 -29.56 1.22
N TYR A 127 -9.02 -28.85 0.24
CA TYR A 127 -8.93 -27.40 0.28
C TYR A 127 -10.30 -26.72 0.32
N LEU A 128 -11.27 -27.17 -0.48
CA LEU A 128 -12.60 -26.56 -0.53
C LEU A 128 -13.38 -26.74 0.80
N LYS A 129 -13.14 -27.84 1.51
CA LYS A 129 -13.77 -28.12 2.83
C LYS A 129 -13.04 -27.43 3.99
N ALA A 130 -11.78 -27.04 3.79
CA ALA A 130 -10.93 -26.46 4.83
C ALA A 130 -11.35 -25.03 5.22
N ARG A 131 -11.20 -24.70 6.51
CA ARG A 131 -11.33 -23.34 7.02
C ARG A 131 -10.12 -22.48 6.61
N MET A 132 -10.22 -21.16 6.67
CA MET A 132 -9.14 -20.28 6.22
C MET A 132 -7.77 -20.56 6.86
N ASN A 133 -7.73 -20.83 8.18
CA ASN A 133 -6.47 -21.17 8.86
C ASN A 133 -5.87 -22.51 8.36
N GLU A 134 -6.72 -23.47 8.01
CA GLU A 134 -6.32 -24.76 7.44
C GLU A 134 -5.86 -24.58 6.00
N LYS A 135 -6.56 -23.78 5.19
CA LYS A 135 -6.16 -23.39 3.83
C LYS A 135 -4.75 -22.79 3.80
N VAL A 136 -4.45 -21.87 4.72
CA VAL A 136 -3.10 -21.31 4.86
C VAL A 136 -2.06 -22.40 5.19
N GLY A 137 -2.44 -23.43 5.95
CA GLY A 137 -1.58 -24.57 6.24
C GLY A 137 -1.31 -25.46 5.01
N LEU A 138 -2.34 -25.73 4.21
CA LEU A 138 -2.23 -26.49 2.96
C LEU A 138 -1.35 -25.75 1.94
N LEU A 139 -1.44 -24.42 1.91
CA LEU A 139 -0.72 -23.56 0.97
C LEU A 139 0.65 -23.07 1.48
N LYS A 140 1.18 -23.65 2.56
CA LYS A 140 2.43 -23.20 3.21
C LYS A 140 3.64 -23.13 2.27
N GLY A 141 3.67 -23.96 1.22
CA GLY A 141 4.77 -23.98 0.24
C GLY A 141 4.73 -22.81 -0.74
N GLN A 142 3.56 -22.21 -0.96
CA GLN A 142 3.36 -21.12 -1.92
C GLN A 142 3.17 -19.75 -1.26
N LEU A 143 2.74 -19.74 0.01
CA LEU A 143 2.54 -18.51 0.77
C LEU A 143 3.84 -17.99 1.41
N PRO A 144 3.95 -16.67 1.61
CA PRO A 144 5.00 -16.06 2.44
C PRO A 144 5.04 -16.67 3.85
N GLU A 145 6.24 -16.84 4.39
CA GLU A 145 6.48 -17.50 5.67
C GLU A 145 5.81 -16.74 6.82
N PHE A 146 5.87 -15.40 6.79
CA PHE A 146 5.20 -14.56 7.77
C PHE A 146 3.69 -14.83 7.82
N LEU A 147 3.03 -15.02 6.68
CA LEU A 147 1.59 -15.32 6.64
C LEU A 147 1.30 -16.68 7.28
N VAL A 148 2.12 -17.70 6.97
CA VAL A 148 1.98 -19.06 7.51
C VAL A 148 2.18 -19.07 9.03
N GLN A 149 3.09 -18.27 9.57
CA GLN A 149 3.31 -18.13 11.01
C GLN A 149 2.20 -17.33 11.70
N HIS A 150 1.64 -16.33 11.02
CA HIS A 150 0.65 -15.40 11.56
C HIS A 150 -0.75 -15.59 10.95
N LYS A 151 -1.22 -16.85 10.85
CA LYS A 151 -2.55 -17.19 10.30
C LYS A 151 -3.71 -16.47 11.01
N SER A 152 -3.51 -16.10 12.28
CA SER A 152 -4.46 -15.32 13.07
C SER A 152 -4.77 -13.93 12.50
N LEU A 153 -3.93 -13.40 11.59
CA LEU A 153 -4.18 -12.13 10.89
C LEU A 153 -5.53 -12.14 10.18
N TYR A 154 -5.90 -13.27 9.56
CA TYR A 154 -7.22 -13.41 8.94
C TYR A 154 -8.36 -13.36 9.98
N SER A 155 -8.18 -13.99 11.14
CA SER A 155 -9.18 -13.95 12.20
C SER A 155 -9.42 -12.51 12.68
N ILE A 156 -8.36 -11.69 12.78
CA ILE A 156 -8.47 -10.27 13.12
C ILE A 156 -9.21 -9.50 12.01
N LEU A 157 -8.85 -9.71 10.76
CA LEU A 157 -9.53 -9.08 9.61
C LEU A 157 -11.01 -9.45 9.53
N SER A 158 -11.35 -10.71 9.78
CA SER A 158 -12.73 -11.18 9.78
C SER A 158 -13.53 -10.61 10.95
N LYS A 159 -12.94 -10.54 12.15
CA LYS A 159 -13.58 -9.93 13.33
C LYS A 159 -13.80 -8.44 13.16
N GLY A 160 -12.84 -7.72 12.57
CA GLY A 160 -12.96 -6.28 12.35
C GLY A 160 -14.19 -5.86 11.54
N ILE A 161 -14.72 -6.73 10.68
CA ILE A 161 -15.91 -6.41 9.87
C ILE A 161 -17.20 -6.78 10.61
N HIS A 162 -17.18 -7.75 11.52
CA HIS A 162 -18.40 -8.35 12.09
C HIS A 162 -18.63 -7.97 13.56
N GLU A 163 -17.57 -7.73 14.32
CA GLU A 163 -17.61 -7.69 15.79
C GLU A 163 -17.02 -6.40 16.38
N LEU A 164 -16.08 -5.74 15.69
CA LEU A 164 -15.33 -4.61 16.25
C LEU A 164 -15.93 -3.26 15.83
N SER A 165 -15.69 -2.25 16.67
CA SER A 165 -16.05 -0.85 16.43
C SER A 165 -15.12 -0.17 15.41
N GLU A 166 -15.52 1.01 14.95
CA GLU A 166 -14.69 1.85 14.09
C GLU A 166 -13.38 2.23 14.78
N GLU A 167 -13.44 2.62 16.05
CA GLU A 167 -12.29 3.02 16.87
C GLU A 167 -11.30 1.88 17.04
N GLU A 168 -11.77 0.68 17.40
CA GLU A 168 -10.91 -0.50 17.52
C GLU A 168 -10.21 -0.84 16.20
N CYS A 169 -10.94 -0.76 15.08
CA CYS A 169 -10.35 -0.98 13.75
C CYS A 169 -9.28 0.06 13.41
N LEU A 170 -9.50 1.34 13.74
CA LEU A 170 -8.53 2.41 13.52
C LEU A 170 -7.25 2.18 14.34
N GLU A 171 -7.38 1.79 15.61
CA GLU A 171 -6.24 1.51 16.49
C GLU A 171 -5.38 0.36 15.95
N MET A 172 -6.01 -0.73 15.51
CA MET A 172 -5.31 -1.90 15.01
C MET A 172 -4.82 -1.77 13.57
N PHE A 173 -5.34 -0.81 12.79
CA PHE A 173 -5.06 -0.72 11.35
C PHE A 173 -3.56 -0.70 11.05
N SER A 174 -2.79 0.07 11.82
CA SER A 174 -1.34 0.18 11.63
C SER A 174 -0.64 -1.18 11.71
N ILE A 175 -1.02 -2.00 12.69
CA ILE A 175 -0.47 -3.34 12.93
C ILE A 175 -0.87 -4.29 11.80
N VAL A 176 -2.16 -4.32 11.45
CA VAL A 176 -2.68 -5.20 10.40
C VAL A 176 -2.08 -4.84 9.04
N ARG A 177 -1.98 -3.54 8.74
CA ARG A 177 -1.32 -3.02 7.55
C ARG A 177 0.13 -3.47 7.48
N SER A 178 0.92 -3.32 8.55
CA SER A 178 2.31 -3.78 8.56
C SER A 178 2.42 -5.28 8.32
N GLY A 179 1.48 -6.09 8.84
CA GLY A 179 1.40 -7.51 8.55
C GLY A 179 1.21 -7.78 7.05
N ILE A 180 0.28 -7.09 6.39
CA ILE A 180 0.08 -7.20 4.93
C ILE A 180 1.32 -6.72 4.17
N GLU A 181 1.94 -5.61 4.58
CA GLU A 181 3.15 -5.08 3.93
C GLU A 181 4.32 -6.07 3.97
N LEU A 182 4.52 -6.78 5.09
CA LEU A 182 5.54 -7.84 5.21
C LEU A 182 5.29 -9.00 4.24
N ILE A 183 4.04 -9.45 4.13
CA ILE A 183 3.64 -10.51 3.20
C ILE A 183 3.94 -10.10 1.75
N LEU A 184 3.63 -8.85 1.40
CA LEU A 184 3.87 -8.32 0.06
C LEU A 184 5.36 -8.10 -0.22
N ASP A 185 6.15 -7.71 0.79
CA ASP A 185 7.59 -7.55 0.67
C ASP A 185 8.29 -8.90 0.44
N GLU A 186 7.93 -9.95 1.18
CA GLU A 186 8.44 -11.31 0.92
C GLU A 186 8.14 -11.79 -0.50
N LYS A 187 6.91 -11.54 -0.99
CA LYS A 187 6.53 -11.90 -2.37
C LYS A 187 7.31 -11.10 -3.40
N LEU A 188 7.54 -9.80 -3.17
CA LEU A 188 8.42 -8.98 -4.01
C LEU A 188 9.86 -9.51 -4.03
N GLU A 189 10.37 -9.96 -2.89
CA GLU A 189 11.72 -10.53 -2.76
C GLU A 189 11.85 -11.85 -3.52
N LYS A 190 10.85 -12.74 -3.41
CA LYS A 190 10.78 -13.99 -4.19
C LYS A 190 10.87 -13.70 -5.69
N ILE A 191 10.03 -12.81 -6.22
CA ILE A 191 10.03 -12.43 -7.64
C ILE A 191 11.38 -11.85 -8.08
N LYS A 192 11.99 -10.98 -7.26
CA LYS A 192 13.32 -10.40 -7.58
C LYS A 192 14.40 -11.47 -7.60
N LYS A 193 14.37 -12.40 -6.64
CA LYS A 193 15.33 -13.51 -6.54
C LYS A 193 15.21 -14.44 -7.74
N ASP A 194 14.00 -14.85 -8.10
CA ASP A 194 13.75 -15.76 -9.21
C ASP A 194 14.18 -15.15 -10.55
N LYS A 195 13.88 -13.87 -10.76
CA LYS A 195 14.34 -13.13 -11.94
C LYS A 195 15.87 -13.08 -12.02
N LYS A 196 16.54 -12.80 -10.91
CA LYS A 196 18.01 -12.74 -10.84
C LYS A 196 18.64 -14.11 -11.13
N ILE A 197 18.06 -15.18 -10.61
CA ILE A 197 18.49 -16.56 -10.91
C ILE A 197 18.32 -16.85 -12.40
N ALA A 198 17.15 -16.57 -12.98
CA ALA A 198 16.88 -16.80 -14.40
C ALA A 198 17.79 -16.00 -15.34
N GLU A 199 18.14 -14.76 -14.98
CA GLU A 199 19.12 -13.95 -15.73
C GLU A 199 20.55 -14.50 -15.62
N ALA A 200 20.96 -14.92 -14.41
CA ALA A 200 22.27 -15.53 -14.19
C ALA A 200 22.41 -16.86 -14.95
N SER A 201 21.42 -17.75 -14.87
CA SER A 201 21.43 -19.04 -15.57
C SER A 201 21.52 -18.86 -17.08
N ARG A 202 20.73 -17.96 -17.67
CA ARG A 202 20.81 -17.63 -19.10
C ARG A 202 22.17 -17.10 -19.51
N SER A 203 22.78 -16.25 -18.66
CA SER A 203 24.10 -15.69 -18.92
C SER A 203 25.19 -16.77 -18.89
N ILE A 204 25.10 -17.71 -17.93
CA ILE A 204 26.04 -18.84 -17.80
C ILE A 204 25.89 -19.79 -19.00
N GLU A 205 24.67 -20.13 -19.42
CA GLU A 205 24.43 -20.95 -20.61
C GLU A 205 24.98 -20.31 -21.88
N ALA A 206 24.77 -19.00 -22.07
CA ALA A 206 25.32 -18.27 -23.21
C ALA A 206 26.86 -18.30 -23.23
N LEU A 207 27.51 -18.19 -22.06
CA LEU A 207 28.96 -18.33 -21.94
C LEU A 207 29.41 -19.75 -22.26
N HIS A 208 28.71 -20.77 -21.76
CA HIS A 208 29.04 -22.17 -22.04
C HIS A 208 28.94 -22.50 -23.53
N VAL A 209 27.97 -21.95 -24.26
CA VAL A 209 27.88 -22.10 -25.72
C VAL A 209 28.99 -21.36 -26.45
N LYS A 210 29.42 -20.19 -25.95
CA LYS A 210 30.46 -19.36 -26.58
C LYS A 210 31.89 -19.91 -26.42
N TYR A 211 32.15 -20.64 -25.34
CA TYR A 211 33.48 -21.18 -25.01
C TYR A 211 33.55 -22.72 -25.14
N LYS A 212 32.65 -23.31 -25.91
CA LYS A 212 32.65 -24.71 -26.33
C LYS A 212 32.90 -24.80 -27.83
#